data_AF-A0A2C9D396-F1
#
_entry.id   AF-A0A2C9D396-F1
#
_cell.length_a   1.000
_cell.length_b   1.000
_cell.length_c   1.000
_cell.angle_alpha   90.00
_cell.angle_beta   90.00
_cell.angle_gamma   90.00
#
_symmetry.space_group_name_H-M   'P 1'
#
loop_
_entity.id
_entity.type
_entity.pdbx_description
1 polymer ?
#
loop_
_entity_poly.entity_id
_entity_poly.type
_entity_poly.pdbx_seq_one_letter_code
_entity_poly.pdbx_strand_id
1 'polypeptide(L)' 'MPPLATLAAVGLGLYIAARVVARMNQVKMQPVPAKARRVVKLERDPETGVYRPSDR' A
#
# COMPACT_ATOMS: atom_id res chain seq x y z
N MET A 1 25.57 -0.55 42.82
CA MET A 1 24.23 -1.02 42.43
C MET A 1 23.90 -0.44 41.05
N PRO A 2 24.03 -1.19 39.95
CA PRO A 2 23.80 -0.71 38.59
C PRO A 2 22.43 -1.03 37.96
N PRO A 3 21.34 -1.38 38.69
CA PRO A 3 20.10 -1.87 38.05
C PRO A 3 19.35 -0.78 37.28
N LEU A 4 19.55 0.49 37.62
CA LEU A 4 18.87 1.61 36.94
C LEU A 4 19.44 1.87 35.53
N ALA A 5 20.75 1.71 35.34
CA ALA A 5 21.40 1.91 34.05
C ALA A 5 21.02 0.80 33.05
N THR A 6 20.91 -0.45 33.53
CA THR A 6 20.43 -1.56 32.71
C THR A 6 18.96 -1.41 32.33
N LEU A 7 18.09 -0.97 33.24
CA LEU A 7 16.69 -0.68 32.91
C LEU A 7 16.55 0.44 31.87
N ALA A 8 17.35 1.51 31.98
CA ALA A 8 17.35 2.60 31.01
C ALA A 8 17.83 2.14 29.62
N ALA A 9 18.86 1.30 29.55
CA ALA A 9 19.36 0.74 28.29
C ALA A 9 18.33 -0.16 27.60
N VAL A 10 17.62 -1.00 28.36
CA VAL A 10 16.55 -1.87 27.84
C VAL A 10 15.38 -1.04 27.32
N GLY A 11 14.95 -0.02 28.06
CA GLY A 11 13.88 0.88 27.64
C GLY A 11 14.22 1.64 26.35
N LEU A 12 15.44 2.16 26.25
CA LEU A 12 15.92 2.85 25.06
C LEU A 12 16.01 1.90 23.85
N GLY A 13 16.50 0.68 24.05
CA GLY A 13 16.57 -0.34 23.01
C GLY A 13 15.19 -0.73 22.47
N LEU A 14 14.21 -0.94 23.35
CA LEU A 14 12.82 -1.23 22.97
C LEU A 14 12.18 -0.07 22.19
N TYR A 15 12.43 1.17 22.61
CA TYR A 15 11.90 2.35 21.92
C TYR A 15 12.45 2.47 20.49
N ILE A 16 13.76 2.28 20.30
CA ILE A 16 14.39 2.32 18.97
C ILE A 16 13.85 1.19 18.09
N ALA A 17 13.75 -0.03 18.61
CA ALA A 17 13.21 -1.17 17.88
C ALA A 17 11.76 -0.93 17.43
N ALA A 18 10.89 -0.43 18.32
CA ALA A 18 9.51 -0.10 17.99
C ALA A 18 9.42 0.97 16.89
N ARG A 19 10.28 2.00 16.95
CA ARG A 19 10.33 3.07 15.95
C ARG A 19 10.77 2.57 14.57
N VAL A 20 11.73 1.64 14.51
CA VAL A 20 12.19 1.02 13.27
C VAL A 20 11.09 0.15 12.66
N VAL A 21 10.44 -0.69 13.46
CA VAL A 21 9.33 -1.54 13.01
C VAL A 21 8.15 -0.71 12.51
N ALA A 22 7.80 0.38 13.20
CA ALA A 22 6.75 1.29 12.76
C ALA A 22 7.05 1.92 11.38
N ARG A 23 8.30 2.36 11.17
CA ARG A 23 8.75 2.84 9.85
C ARG A 23 8.66 1.77 8.77
N MET A 24 9.11 0.55 9.06
CA MET A 24 9.07 -0.54 8.09
C MET A 24 7.63 -0.93 7.71
N ASN A 25 6.70 -0.90 8.67
CA ASN A 25 5.29 -1.16 8.41
C ASN A 25 4.63 -0.05 7.58
N GLN A 26 4.99 1.22 7.79
CA GLN A 26 4.53 2.33 6.95
C GLN A 26 5.00 2.19 5.49
N VAL A 27 6.22 1.73 5.25
CA VAL A 27 6.75 1.53 3.89
C VAL A 27 6.00 0.41 3.15
N LYS A 28 5.60 -0.65 3.86
CA LYS A 28 4.81 -1.75 3.27
C LYS A 28 3.34 -1.37 3.03
N MET A 29 2.83 -0.38 3.75
CA MET A 29 1.48 0.15 3.60
C MET A 29 1.40 1.34 2.64
N GLN A 30 2.28 1.45 1.64
CA GLN A 30 1.94 2.30 0.50
C GLN A 30 0.72 1.68 -0.18
N PRO A 31 -0.46 2.33 -0.15
CA PRO A 31 -1.58 1.85 -0.93
C PRO A 31 -1.12 1.91 -2.39
N VAL A 32 -0.93 0.74 -3.01
CA VAL A 32 -0.75 0.67 -4.45
C VAL A 32 -1.93 1.42 -5.04
N PRO A 33 -1.73 2.54 -5.76
CA PRO A 33 -2.85 3.22 -6.37
C PRO A 33 -3.48 2.20 -7.30
N ALA A 34 -4.70 1.76 -6.97
CA ALA A 34 -5.45 0.86 -7.81
C ALA A 34 -5.59 1.59 -9.15
N LYS A 35 -4.79 1.18 -10.15
CA LYS A 35 -4.89 1.70 -11.50
C LYS A 35 -6.34 1.49 -11.90
N ALA A 36 -7.10 2.58 -12.01
CA ALA A 36 -8.46 2.54 -12.51
C ALA A 36 -8.38 1.92 -13.91
N ARG A 37 -8.71 0.63 -14.02
CA ARG A 37 -8.83 -0.03 -15.32
C ARG A 37 -9.99 0.67 -16.01
N ARG A 38 -9.72 1.44 -17.07
CA ARG A 38 -10.77 1.96 -17.94
C ARG A 38 -11.50 0.76 -18.54
N VAL A 39 -12.71 0.51 -18.07
CA VAL A 39 -13.60 -0.48 -18.65
C VAL A 39 -14.15 0.14 -19.93
N VAL A 40 -13.53 -0.20 -21.06
CA VAL A 40 -14.02 0.21 -22.37
C VAL A 40 -15.22 -0.67 -22.70
N LYS A 41 -16.39 -0.06 -22.85
CA LYS A 41 -17.59 -0.79 -23.30
C LYS A 41 -17.45 -1.02 -24.80
N LEU A 42 -17.66 -2.26 -25.25
CA LEU A 42 -17.71 -2.61 -26.66
C LEU A 42 -19.17 -2.69 -27.08
N GLU A 43 -19.60 -1.79 -27.96
CA GLU A 43 -20.94 -1.85 -28.57
C GLU A 43 -20.87 -2.64 -29.87
N ARG A 44 -21.89 -3.46 -30.13
CA ARG A 44 -21.99 -4.26 -31.35
C ARG A 44 -22.71 -3.45 -32.41
N ASP A 45 -22.04 -3.25 -33.54
CA ASP A 45 -22.61 -2.58 -34.71
C ASP A 45 -23.74 -3.46 -35.30
N PRO A 46 -24.98 -2.95 -35.42
CA PRO A 46 -26.12 -3.72 -35.92
C PRO A 46 -26.04 -4.03 -37.41
N GLU A 47 -25.28 -3.28 -38.20
CA GLU A 47 -25.16 -3.49 -39.65
C GLU A 47 -24.04 -4.46 -40.01
N THR A 48 -22.90 -4.33 -39.31
CA THR A 48 -21.70 -5.12 -39.62
C THR A 48 -21.43 -6.25 -38.63
N GLY A 49 -22.11 -6.25 -37.48
CA GLY A 49 -21.94 -7.24 -36.40
C GLY A 49 -20.61 -7.12 -35.64
N VAL A 50 -19.77 -6.14 -36.00
CA VAL A 50 -18.43 -5.92 -35.42
C VAL A 50 -18.55 -5.16 -34.10
N TYR A 51 -17.73 -5.54 -33.11
CA TYR A 51 -17.65 -4.83 -31.82
C TYR A 51 -16.73 -3.61 -31.96
N ARG A 52 -17.25 -2.42 -31.65
CA ARG A 52 -16.49 -1.17 -31.63
C ARG A 52 -16.42 -0.61 -30.20
N PRO A 53 -15.26 -0.05 -29.78
CA PRO A 53 -15.16 0.63 -28.51
C PRO A 53 -16.08 1.85 -28.49
N SER A 54 -16.96 1.92 -27.50
CA SER A 54 -17.87 3.04 -27.25
C SER A 54 -17.34 3.81 -26.03
N ASP A 55 -16.82 5.01 -26.28
CA ASP A 55 -16.16 5.89 -25.30
C ASP A 55 -17.14 6.81 -24.54
N ARG A 56 -18.44 6.47 -24.52
CA ARG A 56 -19.49 7.27 -23.84
C ARG A 56 -19.50 7.11 -22.32
#